data_AF-A0AAD4TUR7-F1
#
_entry.id   AF-A0AAD4TUR7-F1
#
_cell.length_a   1.000
_cell.length_b   1.000
_cell.length_c   1.000
_cell.angle_alpha   90.00
_cell.angle_beta   90.00
_cell.angle_gamma   90.00
#
_symmetry.space_group_name_H-M   'P 1'
#
loop_
_entity.id
_entity.type
_entity.pdbx_description
1 polymer ?
#
loop_
_entity_poly.entity_id
_entity_poly.type
_entity_poly.pdbx_seq_one_letter_code
_entity_poly.pdbx_strand_id
1 'polypeptide(L)'
;MDEMSAPPQQTAQSRLRLLGRVSAAADWREALTSDVSLGRQRCRCWVNSQNEAMAKDILAEAGLHFDELNKLRVLDPEVTQQTIELKEECKDFVDKIGQFQKIVGGLIELVDQLAKEAENEKMKAIGARNLLKSIAKQREAQQQQLQALIAEKKMQLERYRVEYEALCKVEAEQNEFIDQFIFQK
;
A
#
# COMPACT_ATOMS: atom_id res chain seq x y z
N MET A 1 37.67 -39.37 -122.18
CA MET A 1 36.25 -39.64 -122.42
C MET A 1 35.56 -39.64 -121.06
N ASP A 2 34.90 -38.57 -120.60
CA ASP A 2 34.62 -37.25 -121.18
C ASP A 2 34.62 -36.23 -120.01
N GLU A 3 35.37 -35.12 -120.09
CA GLU A 3 34.95 -33.75 -120.50
C GLU A 3 33.85 -33.06 -119.66
N MET A 4 34.23 -31.90 -119.08
CA MET A 4 33.46 -30.67 -118.76
C MET A 4 32.12 -30.74 -117.97
N SER A 5 31.71 -29.73 -117.19
CA SER A 5 32.04 -28.30 -117.19
C SER A 5 31.89 -27.61 -115.82
N ALA A 6 32.41 -26.38 -115.70
CA ALA A 6 32.29 -25.44 -114.56
C ALA A 6 32.12 -23.99 -115.10
N PRO A 7 32.01 -22.92 -114.27
CA PRO A 7 31.73 -22.84 -112.83
C PRO A 7 30.28 -22.34 -112.56
N PRO A 8 29.87 -21.04 -112.44
CA PRO A 8 30.56 -19.75 -112.24
C PRO A 8 30.55 -19.30 -110.75
N GLN A 9 30.36 -18.01 -110.46
CA GLN A 9 30.26 -17.35 -109.14
C GLN A 9 29.28 -16.15 -109.19
N GLN A 10 28.83 -15.64 -108.03
CA GLN A 10 28.22 -14.32 -107.67
C GLN A 10 26.96 -14.50 -106.77
N THR A 11 26.64 -13.68 -105.74
CA THR A 11 27.29 -12.52 -105.09
C THR A 11 26.93 -12.53 -103.59
N ALA A 12 27.88 -12.20 -102.69
CA ALA A 12 27.73 -12.36 -101.24
C ALA A 12 27.35 -11.09 -100.43
N GLN A 13 26.75 -10.05 -101.04
CA GLN A 13 26.62 -8.73 -100.40
C GLN A 13 25.20 -8.12 -100.31
N SER A 14 24.15 -8.77 -100.80
CA SER A 14 22.78 -8.19 -100.83
C SER A 14 21.84 -8.63 -99.70
N ARG A 15 22.18 -9.65 -98.90
CA ARG A 15 21.26 -10.23 -97.88
C ARG A 15 21.25 -9.56 -96.50
N LEU A 16 22.22 -8.69 -96.19
CA LEU A 16 22.44 -8.16 -94.83
C LEU A 16 21.64 -6.88 -94.47
N ARG A 17 20.89 -6.27 -95.40
CA ARG A 17 20.09 -5.05 -95.11
C ARG A 17 18.61 -5.28 -94.79
N LEU A 18 18.08 -6.49 -94.98
CA LEU A 18 16.65 -6.78 -94.72
C LEU A 18 16.37 -7.41 -93.34
N LEU A 19 17.36 -8.06 -92.72
CA LEU A 19 17.18 -8.66 -91.38
C LEU A 19 17.12 -7.62 -90.25
N GLY A 20 17.80 -6.47 -90.39
CA GLY A 20 17.86 -5.43 -89.37
C GLY A 20 16.56 -4.64 -89.13
N ARG A 21 15.56 -4.72 -90.02
CA ARG A 21 14.27 -4.03 -89.84
C ARG A 21 13.16 -4.90 -89.25
N VAL A 22 13.31 -6.23 -89.23
CA VAL A 22 12.29 -7.13 -88.68
C VAL A 22 12.46 -7.31 -87.17
N SER A 23 13.69 -7.28 -86.66
CA SER A 23 13.97 -7.46 -85.21
C SER A 23 13.32 -6.37 -84.35
N ALA A 24 13.44 -5.10 -84.73
CA ALA A 24 12.86 -3.99 -83.97
C ALA A 24 11.32 -4.09 -83.85
N ALA A 25 10.63 -4.60 -84.86
CA ALA A 25 9.16 -4.75 -84.83
C ALA A 25 8.68 -5.90 -83.92
N ALA A 26 9.57 -6.81 -83.52
CA ALA A 26 9.30 -7.82 -82.50
C ALA A 26 9.44 -7.22 -81.08
N ASP A 27 10.52 -6.47 -80.82
CA ASP A 27 10.78 -5.82 -79.52
C ASP A 27 9.62 -4.91 -79.09
N TRP A 28 9.11 -4.04 -79.97
CA TRP A 28 7.96 -3.19 -79.65
C TRP A 28 6.68 -3.98 -79.34
N ARG A 29 6.53 -5.18 -79.92
CA ARG A 29 5.35 -6.02 -79.67
C ARG A 29 5.44 -6.73 -78.33
N GLU A 30 6.62 -7.19 -77.92
CA GLU A 30 6.86 -7.75 -76.59
C GLU A 30 6.86 -6.68 -75.49
N ALA A 31 7.39 -5.48 -75.76
CA ALA A 31 7.30 -4.34 -74.84
C ALA A 31 5.83 -3.94 -74.60
N LEU A 32 5.02 -3.82 -75.64
CA LEU A 32 3.59 -3.49 -75.52
C LEU A 32 2.77 -4.60 -74.85
N THR A 33 3.06 -5.88 -75.09
CA THR A 33 2.37 -6.96 -74.34
C THR A 33 2.83 -7.03 -72.89
N SER A 34 4.10 -6.72 -72.59
CA SER A 34 4.62 -6.59 -71.24
C SER A 34 3.94 -5.44 -70.48
N ASP A 35 3.86 -4.24 -71.06
CA ASP A 35 3.14 -3.10 -70.46
C ASP A 35 1.63 -3.37 -70.28
N VAL A 36 0.98 -4.05 -71.23
CA VAL A 36 -0.42 -4.48 -71.08
C VAL A 36 -0.58 -5.54 -69.98
N SER A 37 0.41 -6.40 -69.78
CA SER A 37 0.42 -7.39 -68.69
C SER A 37 0.65 -6.73 -67.32
N LEU A 38 1.59 -5.80 -67.22
CA LEU A 38 1.85 -4.95 -66.04
C LEU A 38 0.64 -4.08 -65.71
N GLY A 39 -0.01 -3.49 -66.72
CA GLY A 39 -1.25 -2.74 -66.56
C GLY A 39 -2.41 -3.62 -66.04
N ARG A 40 -2.61 -4.81 -66.61
CA ARG A 40 -3.58 -5.80 -66.09
C ARG A 40 -3.25 -6.25 -64.67
N GLN A 41 -1.97 -6.44 -64.34
CA GLN A 41 -1.53 -6.87 -63.02
C GLN A 41 -1.69 -5.75 -61.98
N ARG A 42 -1.40 -4.49 -62.35
CA ARG A 42 -1.64 -3.32 -61.50
C ARG A 42 -3.13 -3.07 -61.25
N CYS A 43 -3.97 -3.19 -62.28
CA CYS A 43 -5.43 -3.17 -62.10
C CYS A 43 -5.92 -4.33 -61.23
N ARG A 44 -5.38 -5.55 -61.38
CA ARG A 44 -5.76 -6.70 -60.55
C ARG A 44 -5.35 -6.53 -59.09
N CYS A 45 -4.14 -6.01 -58.83
CA CYS A 45 -3.70 -5.67 -57.47
C CYS A 45 -4.55 -4.54 -56.86
N TRP A 46 -4.91 -3.53 -57.65
CA TRP A 46 -5.78 -2.43 -57.20
C TRP A 46 -7.20 -2.91 -56.88
N VAL A 47 -7.80 -3.75 -57.74
CA VAL A 47 -9.11 -4.36 -57.50
C VAL A 47 -9.08 -5.33 -56.31
N ASN A 48 -8.03 -6.14 -56.15
CA ASN A 48 -7.88 -6.99 -54.98
C ASN A 48 -7.74 -6.18 -53.69
N SER A 49 -6.93 -5.11 -53.71
CA SER A 49 -6.76 -4.20 -52.56
C SER A 49 -8.04 -3.42 -52.22
N GLN A 50 -8.84 -3.02 -53.23
CA GLN A 50 -10.18 -2.48 -53.00
C GLN A 50 -11.14 -3.53 -52.42
N ASN A 51 -11.12 -4.77 -52.92
CA ASN A 51 -11.95 -5.85 -52.39
C ASN A 51 -11.58 -6.20 -50.93
N GLU A 52 -10.29 -6.16 -50.57
CA GLU A 52 -9.85 -6.36 -49.18
C GLU A 52 -10.32 -5.24 -48.24
N ALA A 53 -10.37 -3.99 -48.72
CA ALA A 53 -10.94 -2.86 -47.95
C ALA A 53 -12.47 -2.99 -47.83
N MET A 54 -13.18 -3.13 -48.95
CA MET A 54 -14.64 -3.29 -48.97
C MET A 54 -15.12 -4.51 -48.18
N ALA A 55 -14.36 -5.61 -48.17
CA ALA A 55 -14.67 -6.78 -47.35
C ALA A 55 -14.60 -6.45 -45.85
N LYS A 56 -13.57 -5.72 -45.40
CA LYS A 56 -13.46 -5.29 -43.99
C LYS A 56 -14.65 -4.40 -43.59
N ASP A 57 -15.07 -3.49 -44.46
CA ASP A 57 -16.21 -2.61 -44.19
C ASP A 57 -17.53 -3.39 -44.07
N ILE A 58 -17.80 -4.34 -44.98
CA ILE A 58 -19.00 -5.19 -44.95
C ILE A 58 -19.01 -6.11 -43.71
N LEU A 59 -17.84 -6.60 -43.28
CA LEU A 59 -17.70 -7.43 -42.09
C LEU A 59 -17.87 -6.61 -40.81
N ALA A 60 -17.36 -5.38 -40.75
CA ALA A 60 -17.63 -4.44 -39.66
C ALA A 60 -19.13 -4.06 -39.57
N GLU A 61 -19.80 -3.85 -40.71
CA GLU A 61 -21.26 -3.61 -40.76
C GLU A 61 -22.07 -4.82 -40.26
N ALA A 62 -21.53 -6.04 -40.38
CA ALA A 62 -22.07 -7.27 -39.82
C ALA A 62 -21.68 -7.53 -38.34
N GLY A 63 -20.90 -6.64 -37.71
CA GLY A 63 -20.39 -6.81 -36.34
C GLY A 63 -19.34 -7.93 -36.20
N LEU A 64 -18.58 -8.20 -37.27
CA LEU A 64 -17.55 -9.23 -37.33
C LEU A 64 -16.19 -8.61 -37.67
N HIS A 65 -15.27 -8.70 -36.70
CA HIS A 65 -13.95 -8.10 -36.74
C HIS A 65 -12.90 -9.19 -36.97
N PHE A 66 -11.84 -8.89 -37.72
CA PHE A 66 -10.70 -9.79 -37.88
C PHE A 66 -9.63 -9.50 -36.82
N ASP A 67 -9.23 -10.55 -36.12
CA ASP A 67 -8.07 -10.57 -35.23
C ASP A 67 -6.75 -10.64 -36.01
N GLU A 68 -5.62 -10.30 -35.36
CA GLU A 68 -4.27 -10.34 -35.96
C GLU A 68 -3.86 -11.73 -36.50
N LEU A 69 -4.56 -12.78 -36.05
CA LEU A 69 -4.39 -14.16 -36.48
C LEU A 69 -5.43 -14.60 -37.55
N ASN A 70 -6.04 -13.65 -38.27
CA ASN A 70 -7.08 -13.86 -39.29
C ASN A 70 -8.29 -14.69 -38.80
N LYS A 71 -8.66 -14.56 -37.53
CA LYS A 71 -9.85 -15.20 -36.95
C LYS A 71 -10.99 -14.19 -36.85
N LEU A 72 -12.19 -14.60 -37.28
CA LEU A 72 -13.42 -13.83 -37.08
C LEU A 72 -13.78 -13.77 -35.59
N ARG A 73 -14.01 -12.57 -35.07
CA ARG A 73 -14.49 -12.28 -33.71
C ARG A 73 -15.70 -11.35 -33.78
N VAL A 74 -16.61 -11.45 -32.82
CA VAL A 74 -17.83 -10.62 -32.74
C VAL A 74 -17.58 -9.29 -31.99
N LEU A 75 -16.35 -9.07 -31.53
CA LEU A 75 -15.93 -7.90 -30.77
C LEU A 75 -14.59 -7.42 -31.32
N ASP A 76 -14.41 -6.10 -31.37
CA ASP A 76 -13.12 -5.49 -31.69
C ASP A 76 -12.01 -6.04 -30.78
N PRO A 77 -10.83 -6.39 -31.33
CA PRO A 77 -9.72 -6.89 -30.53
C PRO A 77 -9.22 -5.83 -29.53
N GLU A 78 -9.25 -4.54 -29.90
CA GLU A 78 -8.89 -3.42 -29.04
C GLU A 78 -9.86 -3.27 -27.85
N VAL A 79 -11.18 -3.29 -28.09
CA VAL A 79 -12.20 -3.25 -27.04
C VAL A 79 -12.12 -4.49 -26.14
N THR A 80 -11.80 -5.66 -26.70
CA THR A 80 -11.57 -6.90 -25.94
C THR A 80 -10.35 -6.77 -25.02
N GLN A 81 -9.25 -6.22 -25.52
CA GLN A 81 -8.02 -5.99 -24.75
C GLN A 81 -8.25 -4.98 -23.62
N GLN A 82 -8.86 -3.83 -23.91
CA GLN A 82 -9.24 -2.83 -22.90
C GLN A 82 -10.18 -3.40 -21.83
N THR A 83 -11.11 -4.28 -22.22
CA THR A 83 -12.01 -4.97 -21.27
C THR A 83 -11.26 -5.96 -20.37
N ILE A 84 -10.20 -6.60 -20.88
CA ILE A 84 -9.34 -7.49 -20.09
C ILE A 84 -8.46 -6.67 -19.13
N GLU A 85 -7.84 -5.59 -19.60
CA GLU A 85 -7.02 -4.69 -18.79
C GLU A 85 -7.84 -4.08 -17.64
N LEU A 86 -9.00 -3.50 -17.93
CA LEU A 86 -9.93 -2.96 -16.94
C LEU A 86 -10.37 -4.03 -15.91
N LYS A 87 -10.54 -5.28 -16.35
CA LYS A 87 -10.90 -6.40 -15.47
C LYS A 87 -9.76 -6.78 -14.53
N GLU A 88 -8.51 -6.81 -15.00
CA GLU A 88 -7.36 -7.06 -14.14
C GLU A 88 -7.11 -5.88 -13.18
N GLU A 89 -7.21 -4.63 -13.64
CA GLU A 89 -7.13 -3.44 -12.77
C GLU A 89 -8.21 -3.45 -11.67
N CYS A 90 -9.44 -3.87 -12.01
CA CYS A 90 -10.52 -4.03 -11.04
C CYS A 90 -10.22 -5.11 -9.99
N LYS A 91 -9.59 -6.23 -10.35
CA LYS A 91 -9.13 -7.23 -9.36
C LYS A 91 -8.05 -6.66 -8.45
N ASP A 92 -7.05 -6.02 -9.04
CA ASP A 92 -5.95 -5.35 -8.36
C ASP A 92 -6.46 -4.33 -7.32
N PHE A 93 -7.51 -3.59 -7.68
CA PHE A 93 -8.17 -2.63 -6.79
C PHE A 93 -8.94 -3.32 -5.65
N VAL A 94 -9.67 -4.39 -5.94
CA VAL A 94 -10.35 -5.21 -4.92
C VAL A 94 -9.35 -5.85 -3.95
N ASP A 95 -8.22 -6.36 -4.43
CA ASP A 95 -7.18 -6.94 -3.59
C ASP A 95 -6.50 -5.89 -2.69
N LYS A 96 -6.24 -4.68 -3.23
CA LYS A 96 -5.74 -3.53 -2.44
C LYS A 96 -6.74 -3.11 -1.36
N ILE A 97 -8.04 -3.10 -1.66
CA ILE A 97 -9.10 -2.85 -0.66
C ILE A 97 -9.13 -3.97 0.39
N GLY A 98 -9.01 -5.24 -0.01
CA GLY A 98 -8.97 -6.38 0.91
C GLY A 98 -7.76 -6.33 1.85
N GLN A 99 -6.61 -5.86 1.39
CA GLN A 99 -5.43 -5.60 2.23
C GLN A 99 -5.68 -4.42 3.19
N PHE A 100 -6.24 -3.31 2.70
CA PHE A 100 -6.58 -2.16 3.53
C PHE A 100 -7.57 -2.51 4.65
N GLN A 101 -8.62 -3.28 4.34
CA GLN A 101 -9.58 -3.77 5.34
C GLN A 101 -8.92 -4.64 6.42
N LYS A 102 -7.96 -5.50 6.07
CA LYS A 102 -7.18 -6.28 7.04
C LYS A 102 -6.32 -5.40 7.95
N ILE A 103 -5.67 -4.37 7.38
CA ILE A 103 -4.86 -3.41 8.15
C ILE A 103 -5.74 -2.62 9.12
N VAL A 104 -6.90 -2.13 8.66
CA VAL A 104 -7.85 -1.40 9.51
C VAL A 104 -8.44 -2.30 10.60
N GLY A 105 -8.78 -3.55 10.28
CA GLY A 105 -9.22 -4.54 11.27
C GLY A 105 -8.18 -4.76 12.37
N GLY A 106 -6.93 -5.04 11.99
CA GLY A 106 -5.83 -5.19 12.95
C GLY A 106 -5.55 -3.91 13.77
N LEU A 107 -5.70 -2.73 13.17
CA LEU A 107 -5.57 -1.46 13.89
C LEU A 107 -6.68 -1.28 14.94
N ILE A 108 -7.93 -1.63 14.62
CA ILE A 108 -9.05 -1.60 15.57
C ILE A 108 -8.76 -2.54 16.75
N GLU A 109 -8.32 -3.78 16.48
CA GLU A 109 -7.96 -4.74 17.53
C GLU A 109 -6.83 -4.24 18.44
N LEU A 110 -5.79 -3.61 17.87
CA LEU A 110 -4.68 -3.02 18.64
C LEU A 110 -5.13 -1.81 19.49
N VAL A 111 -6.00 -0.95 18.95
CA VAL A 111 -6.58 0.19 19.68
C VAL A 111 -7.47 -0.29 20.82
N ASP A 112 -8.28 -1.34 20.61
CA ASP A 112 -9.12 -1.95 21.65
C ASP A 112 -8.30 -2.62 22.76
N GLN A 113 -7.16 -3.25 22.41
CA GLN A 113 -6.22 -3.80 23.39
C GLN A 113 -5.59 -2.68 24.22
N LEU A 114 -5.06 -1.64 23.56
CA LEU A 114 -4.46 -0.49 24.23
C LEU A 114 -5.45 0.25 25.14
N ALA A 115 -6.72 0.38 24.72
CA ALA A 115 -7.78 0.98 25.54
C ALA A 115 -8.05 0.16 26.82
N LYS A 116 -8.08 -1.18 26.72
CA LYS A 116 -8.25 -2.07 27.88
C LYS A 116 -7.06 -2.00 28.84
N GLU A 117 -5.84 -1.94 28.32
CA GLU A 117 -4.63 -1.78 29.12
C GLU A 117 -4.58 -0.42 29.84
N ALA A 118 -4.92 0.66 29.13
CA ALA A 118 -4.98 2.00 29.71
C ALA A 118 -6.01 2.12 30.84
N GLU A 119 -7.21 1.55 30.68
CA GLU A 119 -8.22 1.51 31.75
C GLU A 119 -7.80 0.62 32.94
N ASN A 120 -7.07 -0.48 32.69
CA ASN A 120 -6.50 -1.31 33.75
C ASN A 120 -5.47 -0.55 34.60
N GLU A 121 -4.50 0.12 33.96
CA GLU A 121 -3.50 0.93 34.68
C GLU A 121 -4.13 2.13 35.41
N LYS A 122 -5.11 2.79 34.80
CA LYS A 122 -5.93 3.83 35.44
C LYS A 122 -6.63 3.31 36.70
N MET A 123 -7.22 2.11 36.66
CA MET A 123 -7.85 1.48 37.82
C MET A 123 -6.83 1.15 38.92
N LYS A 124 -5.63 0.63 38.58
CA LYS A 124 -4.53 0.41 39.53
C LYS A 124 -4.08 1.72 40.18
N ALA A 125 -3.91 2.79 39.40
CA ALA A 125 -3.51 4.10 39.88
C ALA A 125 -4.56 4.72 40.84
N ILE A 126 -5.85 4.58 40.54
CA ILE A 126 -6.95 4.97 41.44
C ILE A 126 -6.90 4.17 42.74
N GLY A 127 -6.69 2.84 42.66
CA GLY A 127 -6.54 1.97 43.82
C GLY A 127 -5.39 2.39 44.73
N ALA A 128 -4.19 2.59 44.17
CA ALA A 128 -3.01 3.07 44.89
C ALA A 128 -3.23 4.44 45.53
N ARG A 129 -3.86 5.39 44.81
CA ARG A 129 -4.20 6.72 45.34
C ARG A 129 -5.17 6.63 46.53
N ASN A 130 -6.18 5.76 46.46
CA ASN A 130 -7.13 5.55 47.54
C ASN A 130 -6.46 4.93 48.78
N LEU A 131 -5.55 3.98 48.60
CA LEU A 131 -4.75 3.38 49.67
C LEU A 131 -3.83 4.41 50.34
N LEU A 132 -3.14 5.26 49.56
CA LEU A 132 -2.32 6.34 50.13
C LEU A 132 -3.18 7.34 50.92
N LYS A 133 -4.38 7.66 50.43
CA LYS A 133 -5.34 8.54 51.13
C LYS A 133 -5.87 7.94 52.43
N SER A 134 -6.11 6.63 52.50
CA SER A 134 -6.52 5.97 53.75
C SER A 134 -5.37 5.87 54.75
N ILE A 135 -4.15 5.57 54.29
CA ILE A 135 -2.94 5.56 55.14
C ILE A 135 -2.67 6.95 55.73
N ALA A 136 -2.81 8.02 54.94
CA ALA A 136 -2.66 9.40 55.43
C ALA A 136 -3.65 9.71 56.57
N LYS A 137 -4.94 9.42 56.37
CA LYS A 137 -5.97 9.58 57.41
C LYS A 137 -5.70 8.73 58.65
N GLN A 138 -5.23 7.49 58.48
CA GLN A 138 -4.88 6.62 59.60
C GLN A 138 -3.71 7.20 60.42
N ARG A 139 -2.69 7.74 59.74
CA ARG A 139 -1.56 8.41 60.40
C ARG A 139 -2.00 9.67 61.15
N GLU A 140 -2.86 10.50 60.56
CA GLU A 140 -3.43 11.69 61.23
C GLU A 140 -4.21 11.30 62.49
N ALA A 141 -5.06 10.27 62.42
CA ALA A 141 -5.82 9.77 63.57
C ALA A 141 -4.90 9.20 64.67
N GLN A 142 -3.89 8.42 64.30
CA GLN A 142 -2.88 7.90 65.24
C GLN A 142 -2.08 9.04 65.90
N GLN A 143 -1.71 10.07 65.15
CA GLN A 143 -1.01 11.23 65.67
C GLN A 143 -1.88 12.00 66.68
N GLN A 144 -3.17 12.20 66.40
CA GLN A 144 -4.12 12.82 67.34
C GLN A 144 -4.29 11.99 68.62
N GLN A 145 -4.40 10.66 68.51
CA GLN A 145 -4.46 9.76 69.67
C GLN A 145 -3.19 9.85 70.54
N LEU A 146 -2.01 9.85 69.92
CA LEU A 146 -0.74 10.01 70.63
C LEU A 146 -0.61 11.39 71.29
N GLN A 147 -1.04 12.46 70.62
CA GLN A 147 -1.04 13.81 71.19
C GLN A 147 -1.98 13.92 72.41
N ALA A 148 -3.17 13.31 72.35
CA ALA A 148 -4.09 13.25 73.49
C ALA A 148 -3.48 12.50 74.68
N LEU A 149 -2.84 11.34 74.44
CA LEU A 149 -2.18 10.56 75.48
C LEU A 149 -0.97 11.31 76.08
N ILE A 150 -0.18 12.02 75.26
CA ILE A 150 0.90 12.90 75.76
C ILE A 150 0.34 14.02 76.63
N ALA A 151 -0.78 14.63 76.27
CA ALA A 151 -1.42 15.67 77.06
C ALA A 151 -1.93 15.12 78.42
N GLU A 152 -2.57 13.95 78.43
CA GLU A 152 -2.97 13.25 79.66
C GLU A 152 -1.78 12.98 80.58
N LYS A 153 -0.67 12.45 80.05
CA LYS A 153 0.53 12.15 80.85
C LYS A 153 1.22 13.41 81.36
N LYS A 154 1.25 14.50 80.60
CA LYS A 154 1.73 15.81 81.08
C LYS A 154 0.87 16.34 82.23
N MET A 155 -0.45 16.26 82.13
CA MET A 155 -1.36 16.66 83.21
C MET A 155 -1.16 15.81 84.48
N GLN A 156 -0.96 14.50 84.34
CA GLN A 156 -0.64 13.61 85.46
C GLN A 156 0.70 13.99 86.13
N LEU A 157 1.73 14.31 85.35
CA LEU A 157 3.03 14.75 85.86
C LEU A 157 2.95 16.07 86.64
N GLU A 158 2.28 17.09 86.11
CA GLU A 158 2.14 18.36 86.84
C GLU A 158 1.32 18.21 88.12
N ARG A 159 0.30 17.33 88.15
CA ARG A 159 -0.42 17.00 89.40
C ARG A 159 0.54 16.41 90.44
N TYR A 160 1.32 15.38 90.07
CA TYR A 160 2.28 14.75 90.99
C TYR A 160 3.38 15.72 91.44
N ARG A 161 3.78 16.67 90.59
CA ARG A 161 4.76 17.70 90.92
C ARG A 161 4.23 18.65 92.01
N VAL A 162 2.98 19.11 91.90
CA VAL A 162 2.32 19.96 92.91
C VAL A 162 2.12 19.19 94.22
N GLU A 163 1.71 17.92 94.14
CA GLU A 163 1.56 17.03 95.30
C GLU A 163 2.89 16.82 96.03
N TYR A 164 3.98 16.58 95.30
CA TYR A 164 5.34 16.49 95.85
C TYR A 164 5.80 17.80 96.50
N GLU A 165 5.59 18.95 95.86
CA GLU A 165 5.96 20.25 96.42
C GLU A 165 5.18 20.57 97.72
N ALA A 166 3.90 20.15 97.80
CA ALA A 166 3.11 20.28 99.02
C ALA A 166 3.63 19.37 100.14
N LEU A 167 3.99 18.12 99.84
CA LEU A 167 4.57 17.19 100.82
C LEU A 167 5.93 17.69 101.35
N CYS A 168 6.81 18.23 100.50
CA CYS A 168 8.08 18.80 100.95
C CYS A 168 7.92 20.02 101.87
N LYS A 169 6.84 20.81 101.71
CA LYS A 169 6.53 21.92 102.65
C LYS A 169 6.10 21.38 104.01
N VAL A 170 5.21 20.38 104.03
CA VAL A 170 4.78 19.71 105.27
C VAL A 170 5.95 19.01 105.98
N GLU A 171 6.86 18.40 105.23
CA GLU A 171 8.10 17.80 105.77
C GLU A 171 9.00 18.87 106.41
N ALA A 172 9.18 20.02 105.76
CA ALA A 172 9.95 21.14 106.31
C ALA A 172 9.31 21.69 107.59
N GLU A 173 7.99 21.93 107.60
CA GLU A 173 7.22 22.36 108.77
C GLU A 173 7.34 21.37 109.95
N GLN A 174 7.32 20.06 109.66
CA GLN A 174 7.52 19.01 110.68
C GLN A 174 8.95 19.00 111.24
N ASN A 175 9.96 19.17 110.39
CA ASN A 175 11.35 19.24 110.82
C ASN A 175 11.61 20.50 111.68
N GLU A 176 11.09 21.67 111.28
CA GLU A 176 11.17 22.90 112.08
C GLU A 176 10.49 22.74 113.46
N PHE A 177 9.35 22.04 113.51
CA PHE A 177 8.67 21.73 114.77
C PHE A 177 9.50 20.79 115.67
N ILE A 178 10.16 19.78 115.09
CA ILE A 178 11.06 18.87 115.81
C ILE A 178 12.27 19.64 116.36
N ASP A 179 12.91 20.47 115.55
CA ASP A 179 14.05 21.29 115.98
C ASP A 179 13.67 22.22 117.14
N GLN A 180 12.53 22.91 117.03
CA GLN A 180 12.00 23.73 118.13
C GLN A 180 11.77 22.92 119.42
N PHE A 181 11.25 21.70 119.31
CA PHE A 181 11.06 20.81 120.45
C PHE A 181 12.37 20.30 121.06
N ILE A 182 13.42 20.11 120.26
CA ILE A 182 14.75 19.71 120.71
C ILE A 182 15.45 20.86 121.45
N PHE A 183 15.36 22.10 120.94
CA PHE A 183 16.01 23.27 121.54
C PHE A 183 15.25 23.90 122.73
N GLN A 184 14.05 23.41 123.06
CA GLN A 184 13.26 23.85 124.24
C GLN A 184 13.48 22.99 125.51
N LYS A 185 14.52 22.14 125.53
CA LYS A 185 14.91 21.32 126.69
C LYS A 185 16.35 21.58 127.13
#